data_AF-Q2UWN7-F1
#
_entry.id   AF-Q2UWN7-F1
#
_cell.length_a   1.000
_cell.length_b   1.000
_cell.length_c   1.000
_cell.angle_alpha   90.00
_cell.angle_beta   90.00
_cell.angle_gamma   90.00
#
_symmetry.space_group_name_H-M   'P 1'
#
loop_
_entity.id
_entity.type
_entity.pdbx_description
1 polymer ?
#
loop_
_entity_poly.entity_id
_entity_poly.type
_entity_poly.pdbx_seq_one_letter_code
_entity_poly.pdbx_strand_id
1 'polypeptide(L)'
;TITVNGTSQNILSSLTFNKNQQISYKDIENKVKSVLYFNRGISDIDLRLSKQAKYTVHFKNGTKRVVDLKAGIHTADLINTSDIKAISVNVDTKKQVKDKEAKANVQVPYTITVNGTSQNILSNLTFKKNQQISYKDLENNVKSVLKSNRGITDVDLRLSKQAKFTVNFKNGTKKVIDLKAGIYTANLINTGDIKNININVETKKQAKDKEAKVNNQVPYSINLNGTTTNIQSNLAFSNKPWTNYKNLTTKVKSVLKSDRGVSERDLKHAKKAYYTVYFKNGGKRVIHLNSNIYTANLVHAKDVKRIEV
;
A
#
# COMPACT_ATOMS: atom_id res chain seq x y z
N THR A 1 -11.46 -32.61 -0.64
CA THR A 1 -11.82 -31.84 0.57
C THR A 1 -10.88 -30.67 0.76
N ILE A 2 -11.38 -29.51 1.20
CA ILE A 2 -10.55 -28.32 1.48
C ILE A 2 -10.75 -27.91 2.93
N THR A 3 -9.67 -27.93 3.71
CA THR A 3 -9.63 -27.48 5.10
C THR A 3 -8.84 -26.18 5.17
N VAL A 4 -9.46 -25.13 5.71
CA VAL A 4 -8.82 -23.83 5.92
C VAL A 4 -8.87 -23.49 7.40
N ASN A 5 -7.74 -23.19 8.03
CA ASN A 5 -7.63 -22.75 9.43
C ASN A 5 -8.24 -23.72 10.47
N GLY A 6 -8.27 -25.02 10.15
CA GLY A 6 -8.91 -26.05 10.96
C GLY A 6 -10.43 -26.19 10.73
N THR A 7 -11.02 -25.37 9.86
CA THR A 7 -12.43 -25.50 9.47
C THR A 7 -12.51 -26.18 8.11
N SER A 8 -13.06 -27.39 8.07
CA SER A 8 -13.46 -28.04 6.83
C SER A 8 -14.88 -27.63 6.49
N GLN A 9 -15.07 -27.01 5.34
CA GLN A 9 -16.40 -26.86 4.75
C GLN A 9 -16.57 -27.91 3.66
N ASN A 10 -17.70 -28.61 3.69
CA ASN A 10 -18.14 -29.60 2.69
C ASN A 10 -18.54 -28.94 1.36
N ILE A 11 -17.77 -27.96 0.86
CA ILE A 11 -17.94 -27.54 -0.53
C ILE A 11 -17.29 -28.62 -1.40
N LEU A 12 -18.14 -29.45 -1.99
CA LEU A 12 -17.80 -30.43 -3.00
C LEU A 12 -17.35 -29.69 -4.27
N SER A 13 -16.14 -29.15 -4.25
CA SER A 13 -15.49 -28.66 -5.48
C SER A 13 -14.93 -29.88 -6.20
N SER A 14 -15.53 -30.23 -7.34
CA SER A 14 -14.99 -31.24 -8.23
C SER A 14 -13.86 -30.64 -9.06
N LEU A 15 -12.69 -31.25 -8.98
CA LEU A 15 -11.62 -31.00 -9.94
C LEU A 15 -11.86 -31.91 -11.14
N THR A 16 -12.23 -31.32 -12.28
CA THR A 16 -12.44 -32.11 -13.51
C THR A 16 -11.11 -32.34 -14.22
N PHE A 17 -10.86 -33.59 -14.56
CA PHE A 17 -9.74 -34.06 -15.38
C PHE A 17 -10.26 -34.99 -16.47
N ASN A 18 -9.58 -35.06 -17.61
CA ASN A 18 -9.92 -36.06 -18.62
C ASN A 18 -9.56 -37.46 -18.10
N LYS A 19 -10.37 -38.46 -18.43
CA LYS A 19 -10.11 -39.86 -18.05
C LYS A 19 -8.83 -40.36 -18.72
N ASN A 20 -8.02 -41.11 -18.00
CA ASN A 20 -6.73 -41.67 -18.48
C ASN A 20 -5.70 -40.64 -18.95
N GLN A 21 -5.82 -39.38 -18.49
CA GLN A 21 -4.89 -38.32 -18.85
C GLN A 21 -3.62 -38.42 -17.99
N GLN A 22 -2.46 -38.31 -18.62
CA GLN A 22 -1.19 -38.10 -17.92
C GLN A 22 -1.08 -36.63 -17.53
N ILE A 23 -0.94 -36.35 -16.24
CA ILE A 23 -0.81 -34.99 -15.70
C ILE A 23 0.36 -34.92 -14.72
N SER A 24 0.94 -33.73 -14.59
CA SER A 24 1.97 -33.44 -13.60
C SER A 24 1.37 -32.98 -12.27
N TYR A 25 2.17 -33.01 -11.20
CA TYR A 25 1.83 -32.35 -9.94
C TYR A 25 1.67 -30.82 -10.11
N LYS A 26 2.28 -30.22 -11.12
CA LYS A 26 2.09 -28.80 -11.43
C LYS A 26 0.68 -28.52 -11.96
N ASP A 27 0.13 -29.40 -12.77
CA ASP A 27 -1.24 -29.26 -13.30
C ASP A 27 -2.28 -29.36 -12.17
N ILE A 28 -2.06 -30.28 -11.23
CA ILE A 28 -2.88 -30.41 -10.02
C ILE A 28 -2.74 -29.16 -9.15
N GLU A 29 -1.52 -28.67 -8.93
CA GLU A 29 -1.27 -27.42 -8.17
C GLU A 29 -2.04 -26.25 -8.77
N ASN A 30 -1.95 -26.04 -10.09
CA ASN A 30 -2.61 -24.92 -10.76
C ASN A 30 -4.13 -24.95 -10.54
N LYS A 31 -4.74 -26.14 -10.66
CA LYS A 31 -6.17 -26.31 -10.38
C LYS A 31 -6.51 -26.13 -8.89
N VAL A 32 -5.69 -26.64 -7.98
CA VAL A 32 -5.87 -26.45 -6.51
C VAL A 32 -5.80 -24.97 -6.14
N LYS A 33 -4.83 -24.22 -6.67
CA LYS A 33 -4.69 -22.77 -6.47
C LYS A 33 -5.89 -22.00 -7.02
N SER A 34 -6.35 -22.36 -8.22
CA SER A 34 -7.57 -21.78 -8.81
C SER A 34 -8.78 -21.98 -7.88
N VAL A 35 -9.00 -23.20 -7.39
CA VAL A 35 -10.11 -23.50 -6.46
C VAL A 35 -9.97 -22.76 -5.12
N LEU A 36 -8.77 -22.65 -4.56
CA LEU A 36 -8.53 -21.88 -3.35
C LEU A 36 -8.81 -20.39 -3.55
N TYR A 37 -8.46 -19.84 -4.71
CA TYR A 37 -8.75 -18.46 -5.05
C TYR A 37 -10.26 -18.21 -5.22
N PHE A 38 -10.94 -18.97 -6.08
CA PHE A 38 -12.36 -18.74 -6.38
C PHE A 38 -13.29 -19.13 -5.22
N ASN A 39 -13.05 -20.25 -4.54
CA ASN A 39 -13.98 -20.76 -3.52
C ASN A 39 -13.64 -20.30 -2.10
N ARG A 40 -12.43 -19.81 -1.86
CA ARG A 40 -11.95 -19.41 -0.52
C ARG A 40 -11.35 -18.01 -0.48
N GLY A 41 -11.17 -17.33 -1.62
CA GLY A 41 -10.52 -16.02 -1.69
C GLY A 41 -9.04 -16.06 -1.29
N ILE A 42 -8.41 -17.23 -1.31
CA ILE A 42 -7.01 -17.42 -0.88
C ILE A 42 -6.12 -17.26 -2.12
N SER A 43 -5.34 -16.17 -2.14
CA SER A 43 -4.40 -15.87 -3.23
C SER A 43 -3.05 -16.59 -3.06
N ASP A 44 -2.22 -16.57 -4.10
CA ASP A 44 -0.84 -17.05 -4.02
C ASP A 44 -0.02 -16.36 -2.91
N ILE A 45 -0.32 -15.08 -2.64
CA ILE A 45 0.32 -14.32 -1.55
C ILE A 45 -0.10 -14.91 -0.20
N ASP A 46 -1.38 -15.23 -0.02
CA ASP A 46 -1.89 -15.84 1.21
C ASP A 46 -1.28 -17.23 1.43
N LEU A 47 -1.10 -18.01 0.37
CA LEU A 47 -0.41 -19.31 0.44
C LEU A 47 1.07 -19.16 0.82
N ARG A 48 1.81 -18.23 0.21
CA ARG A 48 3.22 -17.96 0.57
C ARG A 48 3.38 -17.54 2.02
N LEU A 49 2.44 -16.72 2.53
CA LEU A 49 2.45 -16.20 3.89
C LEU A 49 1.79 -17.13 4.92
N SER A 50 1.21 -18.24 4.48
CA SER A 50 0.56 -19.23 5.35
C SER A 50 1.58 -19.96 6.22
N LYS A 51 1.15 -20.41 7.41
CA LYS A 51 1.95 -21.31 8.25
C LYS A 51 2.16 -22.64 7.52
N GLN A 52 1.10 -23.11 6.86
CA GLN A 52 1.10 -24.33 6.07
C GLN A 52 0.17 -24.15 4.88
N ALA A 53 0.61 -24.56 3.69
CA ALA A 53 -0.26 -24.72 2.54
C ALA A 53 0.19 -25.95 1.77
N LYS A 54 -0.57 -27.04 1.86
CA LYS A 54 -0.23 -28.28 1.17
C LYS A 54 -1.47 -28.93 0.58
N TYR A 55 -1.29 -29.64 -0.52
CA TYR A 55 -2.28 -30.59 -1.00
C TYR A 55 -1.75 -32.01 -0.91
N THR A 56 -2.66 -32.97 -0.85
CA THR A 56 -2.35 -34.39 -0.81
C THR A 56 -3.18 -35.09 -1.86
N VAL A 57 -2.50 -35.81 -2.74
CA VAL A 57 -3.11 -36.72 -3.71
C VAL A 57 -3.17 -38.08 -3.06
N HIS A 58 -4.37 -38.64 -2.96
CA HIS A 58 -4.63 -40.00 -2.48
C HIS A 58 -4.87 -40.89 -3.70
N PHE A 59 -4.13 -41.99 -3.80
CA PHE A 59 -4.22 -42.92 -4.92
C PHE A 59 -5.13 -44.12 -4.60
N LYS A 60 -5.67 -44.75 -5.63
CA LYS A 60 -6.54 -45.93 -5.50
C LYS A 60 -5.80 -47.14 -4.91
N ASN A 61 -4.50 -47.25 -5.17
CA ASN A 61 -3.63 -48.30 -4.59
C ASN A 61 -3.29 -48.07 -3.10
N GLY A 62 -3.84 -47.03 -2.46
CA GLY A 62 -3.63 -46.72 -1.05
C GLY A 62 -2.43 -45.82 -0.75
N THR A 63 -1.56 -45.56 -1.74
CA THR A 63 -0.45 -44.61 -1.57
C THR A 63 -0.93 -43.16 -1.55
N LYS A 64 -0.11 -42.26 -1.02
CA LYS A 64 -0.40 -40.82 -0.98
C LYS A 64 0.85 -40.00 -1.25
N ARG A 65 0.67 -38.84 -1.90
CA ARG A 65 1.75 -37.85 -2.06
C ARG A 65 1.32 -36.51 -1.53
N VAL A 66 2.18 -35.91 -0.72
CA VAL A 66 2.00 -34.57 -0.16
C VAL A 66 2.86 -33.60 -0.94
N VAL A 67 2.26 -32.50 -1.40
CA VAL A 67 2.94 -31.45 -2.15
C VAL A 67 2.74 -30.12 -1.43
N ASP A 68 3.87 -29.44 -1.19
CA ASP A 68 3.87 -28.10 -0.60
C ASP A 68 3.51 -27.05 -1.67
N LEU A 69 2.42 -26.32 -1.47
CA LEU A 69 1.97 -25.26 -2.37
C LEU A 69 2.87 -24.01 -2.31
N LYS A 70 3.75 -23.93 -1.31
CA LYS A 70 4.72 -22.86 -1.10
C LYS A 70 6.02 -23.11 -1.87
N ALA A 71 6.36 -24.37 -2.11
CA ALA A 71 7.58 -24.75 -2.82
C ALA A 71 7.35 -24.58 -4.32
N GLY A 72 8.18 -23.77 -4.98
CA GLY A 72 8.16 -23.62 -6.45
C GLY A 72 8.77 -24.81 -7.20
N ILE A 73 9.05 -25.93 -6.51
CA ILE A 73 9.80 -27.07 -7.02
C ILE A 73 8.83 -28.23 -7.24
N HIS A 74 8.72 -28.68 -8.48
CA HIS A 74 7.90 -29.80 -8.90
C HIS A 74 8.80 -30.91 -9.42
N THR A 75 8.54 -32.16 -9.02
CA THR A 75 9.16 -33.30 -9.71
C THR A 75 8.51 -33.46 -11.08
N ALA A 76 9.27 -33.91 -12.07
CA ALA A 76 8.78 -34.14 -13.43
C ALA A 76 7.89 -35.40 -13.56
N ASP A 77 7.51 -36.01 -12.44
CA ASP A 77 6.73 -37.24 -12.42
C ASP A 77 5.33 -37.01 -12.99
N LEU A 78 4.96 -37.83 -13.97
CA LEU A 78 3.61 -37.88 -14.53
C LEU A 78 2.75 -38.90 -13.78
N ILE A 79 1.45 -38.61 -13.73
CA ILE A 79 0.44 -39.40 -13.02
C ILE A 79 -0.75 -39.59 -13.94
N ASN A 80 -1.30 -40.79 -13.96
CA ASN A 80 -2.57 -41.04 -14.61
C ASN A 80 -3.74 -40.56 -13.72
N THR A 81 -4.63 -39.73 -14.26
CA THR A 81 -5.82 -39.22 -13.56
C THR A 81 -6.74 -40.31 -13.05
N SER A 82 -6.77 -41.46 -13.72
CA SER A 82 -7.58 -42.61 -13.33
C SER A 82 -7.11 -43.29 -12.05
N ASP A 83 -5.87 -43.07 -11.62
CA ASP A 83 -5.29 -43.64 -10.40
C ASP A 83 -5.59 -42.79 -9.16
N ILE A 84 -6.06 -41.54 -9.36
CA ILE A 84 -6.38 -40.63 -8.28
C ILE A 84 -7.71 -41.04 -7.64
N LYS A 85 -7.69 -41.27 -6.33
CA LYS A 85 -8.87 -41.52 -5.50
C LYS A 85 -9.47 -40.23 -4.97
N ALA A 86 -8.63 -39.34 -4.43
CA ALA A 86 -9.09 -38.07 -3.86
C ALA A 86 -7.97 -37.03 -3.80
N ILE A 87 -8.35 -35.76 -3.74
CA ILE A 87 -7.44 -34.65 -3.44
C ILE A 87 -7.93 -33.95 -2.17
N SER A 88 -7.04 -33.83 -1.19
CA SER A 88 -7.28 -33.08 0.04
C SER A 88 -6.34 -31.91 0.14
N VAL A 89 -6.87 -30.73 0.46
CA VAL A 89 -6.11 -29.49 0.57
C VAL A 89 -6.18 -29.00 2.01
N ASN A 90 -5.04 -28.68 2.60
CA ASN A 90 -4.95 -28.15 3.96
C ASN A 90 -4.12 -26.87 3.97
N VAL A 91 -4.81 -25.76 4.24
CA VAL A 91 -4.21 -24.43 4.33
C VAL A 91 -4.45 -23.87 5.73
N ASP A 92 -3.36 -23.54 6.42
CA ASP A 92 -3.39 -22.77 7.65
C ASP A 92 -2.93 -21.34 7.39
N THR A 93 -3.90 -20.49 7.04
CA THR A 93 -3.70 -19.04 6.86
C THR A 93 -3.60 -18.30 8.19
N LYS A 94 -3.79 -18.97 9.35
CA LYS A 94 -3.43 -18.38 10.64
C LYS A 94 -1.93 -18.12 10.59
N LYS A 95 -1.60 -16.85 10.38
CA LYS A 95 -0.25 -16.31 10.57
C LYS A 95 0.30 -16.85 11.88
N GLN A 96 1.62 -16.94 12.01
CA GLN A 96 2.19 -16.90 13.36
C GLN A 96 1.43 -15.82 14.13
N VAL A 97 0.74 -16.25 15.19
CA VAL A 97 0.36 -15.36 16.26
C VAL A 97 1.71 -14.95 16.86
N LYS A 98 2.37 -13.97 16.22
CA LYS A 98 2.86 -12.87 17.02
C LYS A 98 1.60 -12.34 17.67
N ASP A 99 1.63 -12.34 18.98
CA ASP A 99 0.54 -11.97 19.86
C ASP A 99 -0.16 -10.68 19.39
N LYS A 100 -1.23 -10.33 20.09
CA LYS A 100 -1.74 -8.97 20.12
C LYS A 100 -0.65 -7.99 20.62
N GLU A 101 0.46 -7.82 19.90
CA GLU A 101 1.15 -6.55 19.87
C GLU A 101 0.09 -5.61 19.30
N ALA A 102 -0.38 -4.69 20.14
CA ALA A 102 -0.98 -3.46 19.67
C ALA A 102 -0.21 -3.05 18.41
N LYS A 103 -0.89 -2.86 17.28
CA LYS A 103 -0.31 -2.47 15.99
C LYS A 103 0.50 -1.19 16.20
N ALA A 104 1.72 -1.32 16.71
CA ALA A 104 2.55 -0.20 17.02
C ALA A 104 3.00 0.28 15.66
N ASN A 105 2.43 1.40 15.24
CA ASN A 105 2.91 2.09 14.07
C ASN A 105 4.15 2.87 14.48
N VAL A 106 5.18 2.89 13.65
CA VAL A 106 6.30 3.80 13.79
C VAL A 106 6.01 5.01 12.91
N GLN A 107 6.08 6.18 13.52
CA GLN A 107 6.04 7.47 12.84
C GLN A 107 7.48 7.86 12.51
N VAL A 108 7.80 7.93 11.22
CA VAL A 108 9.11 8.34 10.73
C VAL A 108 9.01 9.78 10.23
N PRO A 109 9.62 10.77 10.90
CA PRO A 109 9.55 12.16 10.46
C PRO A 109 10.26 12.36 9.13
N TYR A 110 9.71 13.23 8.29
CA TYR A 110 10.34 13.60 7.03
C TYR A 110 10.31 15.11 6.74
N THR A 111 11.29 15.55 5.95
CA THR A 111 11.40 16.93 5.45
C THR A 111 11.37 16.94 3.93
N ILE A 112 10.84 18.02 3.33
CA ILE A 112 10.91 18.26 1.88
C ILE A 112 11.51 19.65 1.64
N THR A 113 12.68 19.65 1.00
CA THR A 113 13.36 20.86 0.53
C THR A 113 13.23 20.94 -1.00
N VAL A 114 12.82 22.10 -1.51
CA VAL A 114 12.74 22.35 -2.96
C VAL A 114 13.53 23.61 -3.28
N ASN A 115 14.54 23.51 -4.15
CA ASN A 115 15.42 24.63 -4.55
C ASN A 115 16.04 25.41 -3.37
N GLY A 116 16.43 24.71 -2.30
CA GLY A 116 17.01 25.32 -1.10
C GLY A 116 15.99 26.00 -0.17
N THR A 117 14.73 26.15 -0.57
CA THR A 117 13.66 26.58 0.33
C THR A 117 13.13 25.38 1.11
N SER A 118 13.51 25.29 2.38
CA SER A 118 12.95 24.32 3.33
C SER A 118 11.77 24.94 4.07
N GLN A 119 10.68 24.18 4.21
CA GLN A 119 9.73 24.36 5.32
C GLN A 119 10.10 23.34 6.40
N ASN A 120 10.07 23.76 7.67
CA ASN A 120 10.30 22.89 8.83
C ASN A 120 9.43 21.63 8.76
N ILE A 121 9.94 20.54 9.36
CA ILE A 121 9.39 19.16 9.45
C ILE A 121 7.95 19.06 8.92
N LEU A 122 7.80 18.39 7.77
CA LEU A 122 6.54 18.47 7.03
C LEU A 122 5.47 17.59 7.66
N SER A 123 5.79 16.34 8.02
CA SER A 123 4.86 15.37 8.63
C SER A 123 5.67 14.13 9.06
N ASN A 124 4.96 13.03 9.35
CA ASN A 124 5.53 11.71 9.56
C ASN A 124 5.02 10.75 8.51
N LEU A 125 5.84 9.80 8.06
CA LEU A 125 5.39 8.61 7.35
C LEU A 125 5.06 7.53 8.38
N THR A 126 3.89 6.90 8.24
CA THR A 126 3.48 5.81 9.12
C THR A 126 3.87 4.46 8.52
N PHE A 127 4.61 3.68 9.29
CA PHE A 127 4.92 2.29 8.97
C PHE A 127 4.47 1.36 10.07
N LYS A 128 4.26 0.08 9.76
CA LYS A 128 4.15 -0.92 10.81
C LYS A 128 5.52 -1.04 11.48
N LYS A 129 5.55 -1.12 12.81
CA LYS A 129 6.80 -1.35 13.56
C LYS A 129 7.46 -2.64 13.09
N ASN A 130 8.78 -2.58 12.95
CA ASN A 130 9.61 -3.72 12.57
C ASN A 130 9.24 -4.37 11.23
N GLN A 131 8.61 -3.62 10.33
CA GLN A 131 8.27 -4.10 9.00
C GLN A 131 9.50 -4.04 8.10
N GLN A 132 9.77 -5.15 7.41
CA GLN A 132 10.72 -5.17 6.31
C GLN A 132 10.06 -4.56 5.07
N ILE A 133 10.66 -3.50 4.53
CA ILE A 133 10.19 -2.82 3.31
C ILE A 133 11.34 -2.72 2.31
N SER A 134 11.01 -2.69 1.02
CA SER A 134 12.00 -2.42 -0.02
C SER A 134 12.26 -0.91 -0.14
N TYR A 135 13.41 -0.54 -0.72
CA TYR A 135 13.65 0.86 -1.11
C TYR A 135 12.62 1.35 -2.15
N LYS A 136 12.03 0.45 -2.93
CA LYS A 136 10.96 0.80 -3.88
C LYS A 136 9.67 1.19 -3.15
N ASP A 137 9.31 0.48 -2.09
CA ASP A 137 8.16 0.83 -1.26
C ASP A 137 8.37 2.20 -0.60
N LEU A 138 9.59 2.45 -0.12
CA LEU A 138 9.93 3.74 0.47
C LEU A 138 9.89 4.87 -0.55
N GLU A 139 10.43 4.65 -1.76
CA GLU A 139 10.31 5.61 -2.86
C GLU A 139 8.85 5.94 -3.17
N ASN A 140 7.98 4.94 -3.25
CA ASN A 140 6.57 5.16 -3.56
C ASN A 140 5.91 6.06 -2.50
N ASN A 141 6.25 5.89 -1.22
CA ASN A 141 5.80 6.78 -0.15
C ASN A 141 6.36 8.20 -0.30
N VAL A 142 7.66 8.34 -0.60
CA VAL A 142 8.33 9.63 -0.86
C VAL A 142 7.68 10.38 -2.03
N LYS A 143 7.43 9.69 -3.15
CA LYS A 143 6.75 10.26 -4.33
C LYS A 143 5.32 10.67 -4.04
N SER A 144 4.61 9.88 -3.23
CA SER A 144 3.27 10.23 -2.77
C SER A 144 3.26 11.57 -2.02
N VAL A 145 4.15 11.75 -1.05
CA VAL A 145 4.20 13.00 -0.24
C VAL A 145 4.73 14.19 -1.02
N LEU A 146 5.64 13.98 -1.99
CA LEU A 146 6.06 15.02 -2.94
C LEU A 146 4.88 15.52 -3.79
N LYS A 147 4.05 14.61 -4.30
CA LYS A 147 2.87 14.95 -5.11
C LYS A 147 1.77 15.60 -4.28
N SER A 148 1.47 15.10 -3.09
CA SER A 148 0.41 15.66 -2.24
C SER A 148 0.82 17.03 -1.70
N ASN A 149 2.05 17.18 -1.20
CA ASN A 149 2.43 18.33 -0.39
C ASN A 149 3.17 19.42 -1.17
N ARG A 150 3.74 19.09 -2.34
CA ARG A 150 4.42 20.05 -3.22
C ARG A 150 3.88 20.06 -4.64
N GLY A 151 3.04 19.11 -5.02
CA GLY A 151 2.55 18.98 -6.39
C GLY A 151 3.63 18.54 -7.37
N ILE A 152 4.74 17.98 -6.87
CA ILE A 152 5.85 17.48 -7.68
C ILE A 152 5.49 16.08 -8.18
N THR A 153 5.44 15.91 -9.50
CA THR A 153 5.09 14.65 -10.18
C THR A 153 6.33 13.91 -10.65
N ASP A 154 6.18 12.65 -11.09
CA ASP A 154 7.28 11.89 -11.70
C ASP A 154 7.89 12.61 -12.91
N VAL A 155 7.10 13.38 -13.68
CA VAL A 155 7.60 14.19 -14.80
C VAL A 155 8.51 15.30 -14.27
N ASP A 156 8.07 16.03 -13.25
CA ASP A 156 8.87 17.09 -12.62
C ASP A 156 10.19 16.51 -12.05
N LEU A 157 10.16 15.31 -11.45
CA LEU A 157 11.35 14.61 -10.95
C LEU A 157 12.33 14.25 -12.08
N ARG A 158 11.84 13.71 -13.21
CA ARG A 158 12.70 13.40 -14.38
C ARG A 158 13.37 14.65 -14.95
N LEU A 159 12.63 15.76 -15.01
CA LEU A 159 13.11 17.04 -15.54
C LEU A 159 13.98 17.84 -14.57
N SER A 160 13.98 17.48 -13.28
CA SER A 160 14.77 18.12 -12.23
C SER A 160 16.29 18.03 -12.50
N LYS A 161 17.05 19.00 -11.96
CA LYS A 161 18.51 18.92 -11.88
C LYS A 161 18.91 17.75 -11.00
N GLN A 162 18.31 17.69 -9.81
CA GLN A 162 18.54 16.64 -8.82
C GLN A 162 17.21 16.32 -8.13
N ALA A 163 16.95 15.04 -7.88
CA ALA A 163 15.86 14.60 -7.01
C ALA A 163 16.33 13.39 -6.23
N LYS A 164 16.47 13.52 -4.91
CA LYS A 164 16.96 12.43 -4.05
C LYS A 164 16.27 12.45 -2.70
N PHE A 165 16.25 11.32 -2.03
CA PHE A 165 15.95 11.26 -0.61
C PHE A 165 17.07 10.54 0.15
N THR A 166 17.29 10.97 1.39
CA THR A 166 18.25 10.36 2.30
C THR A 166 17.49 9.72 3.43
N VAL A 167 17.69 8.42 3.60
CA VAL A 167 17.24 7.67 4.77
C VAL A 167 18.33 7.77 5.82
N ASN A 168 18.03 8.40 6.96
CA ASN A 168 18.93 8.44 8.10
C ASN A 168 18.49 7.34 9.08
N PHE A 169 19.40 6.44 9.45
CA PHE A 169 19.13 5.34 10.37
C PHE A 169 19.49 5.73 11.80
N LYS A 170 18.90 5.04 12.78
CA LYS A 170 19.13 5.27 14.22
C LYS A 170 20.56 4.95 14.63
N ASN A 171 21.23 4.02 13.95
CA ASN A 171 22.64 3.69 14.15
C ASN A 171 23.62 4.73 13.56
N GLY A 172 23.13 5.85 13.01
CA GLY A 172 23.96 6.92 12.44
C GLY A 172 24.30 6.74 10.95
N THR A 173 24.10 5.54 10.38
CA THR A 173 24.31 5.31 8.95
C THR A 173 23.27 6.03 8.10
N LYS A 174 23.60 6.25 6.82
CA LYS A 174 22.74 6.97 5.87
C LYS A 174 22.73 6.27 4.52
N LYS A 175 21.58 6.29 3.86
CA LYS A 175 21.45 5.83 2.47
C LYS A 175 20.80 6.92 1.63
N VAL A 176 21.49 7.33 0.56
CA VAL A 176 20.95 8.26 -0.45
C VAL A 176 20.37 7.44 -1.59
N ILE A 177 19.15 7.80 -1.98
CA ILE A 177 18.42 7.19 -3.10
C ILE A 177 18.11 8.30 -4.10
N ASP A 178 18.52 8.10 -5.35
CA ASP A 178 18.16 8.95 -6.46
C ASP A 178 16.74 8.60 -6.95
N LEU A 179 15.84 9.58 -6.94
CA LEU A 179 14.45 9.42 -7.39
C LEU A 179 14.31 9.38 -8.91
N LYS A 180 15.38 9.71 -9.64
CA LYS A 180 15.48 9.61 -11.10
C LYS A 180 15.96 8.23 -11.54
N ALA A 181 16.67 7.50 -10.66
CA ALA A 181 17.17 6.17 -10.96
C ALA A 181 16.07 5.13 -10.80
N GLY A 182 15.87 4.29 -11.82
CA GLY A 182 14.90 3.19 -11.80
C GLY A 182 15.43 1.87 -11.26
N ILE A 183 16.62 1.87 -10.65
CA ILE A 183 17.36 0.65 -10.26
C ILE A 183 17.41 0.55 -8.75
N TYR A 184 16.90 -0.56 -8.20
CA TYR A 184 16.93 -0.84 -6.76
C TYR A 184 17.62 -2.17 -6.52
N THR A 185 18.52 -2.19 -5.53
CA THR A 185 19.00 -3.43 -4.94
C THR A 185 17.85 -4.13 -4.23
N ALA A 186 17.80 -5.47 -4.26
CA ALA A 186 16.79 -6.29 -3.57
C ALA A 186 16.83 -6.20 -2.02
N ASN A 187 17.63 -5.29 -1.47
CA ASN A 187 17.82 -5.09 -0.05
C ASN A 187 16.54 -4.58 0.60
N LEU A 188 16.12 -5.27 1.67
CA LEU A 188 15.05 -4.85 2.56
C LEU A 188 15.63 -4.05 3.72
N ILE A 189 14.86 -3.07 4.19
CA ILE A 189 15.16 -2.28 5.38
C ILE A 189 14.06 -2.45 6.42
N ASN A 190 14.46 -2.44 7.67
CA ASN A 190 13.54 -2.45 8.80
C ASN A 190 13.06 -1.02 9.10
N THR A 191 11.75 -0.79 9.09
CA THR A 191 11.12 0.50 9.39
C THR A 191 11.39 0.99 10.82
N GLY A 192 11.65 0.07 11.76
CA GLY A 192 12.02 0.38 13.13
C GLY A 192 13.39 1.05 13.27
N ASP A 193 14.27 0.87 12.28
CA ASP A 193 15.65 1.37 12.30
C ASP A 193 15.78 2.76 11.67
N ILE A 194 14.72 3.25 11.01
CA ILE A 194 14.72 4.55 10.37
C ILE A 194 14.54 5.64 11.43
N LYS A 195 15.44 6.62 11.42
CA LYS A 195 15.38 7.81 12.29
C LYS A 195 14.55 8.92 11.65
N ASN A 196 14.87 9.29 10.41
CA ASN A 196 14.14 10.29 9.64
C ASN A 196 14.48 10.19 8.15
N ILE A 197 13.72 10.91 7.32
CA ILE A 197 13.93 10.96 5.87
C ILE A 197 14.02 12.40 5.40
N ASN A 198 15.09 12.74 4.67
CA ASN A 198 15.27 14.06 4.08
C ASN A 198 15.10 13.99 2.56
N ILE A 199 14.09 14.67 2.03
CA ILE A 199 13.79 14.71 0.59
C ILE A 199 14.28 16.05 0.03
N ASN A 200 15.11 16.00 -1.02
CA ASN A 200 15.62 17.20 -1.69
C ASN A 200 15.35 17.13 -3.20
N VAL A 201 14.72 18.17 -3.73
CA VAL A 201 14.45 18.32 -5.17
C VAL A 201 14.95 19.69 -5.64
N GLU A 202 15.86 19.69 -6.60
CA GLU A 202 16.34 20.87 -7.29
C GLU A 202 15.79 20.89 -8.71
N THR A 203 14.89 21.82 -8.99
CA THR A 203 14.33 22.00 -10.34
C THR A 203 15.31 22.78 -11.21
N LYS A 204 15.24 22.58 -12.53
CA LYS A 204 15.98 23.46 -13.46
C LYS A 204 15.41 24.87 -13.32
N LYS A 205 16.28 25.85 -13.04
CA LYS A 205 15.94 27.25 -12.83
C LYS A 205 15.55 27.90 -14.17
N GLN A 206 14.49 27.42 -14.81
CA GLN A 206 13.74 28.01 -15.91
C GLN A 206 12.32 27.45 -15.88
N ALA A 207 11.49 28.05 -15.03
CA ALA A 207 10.03 28.05 -15.17
C ALA A 207 9.52 29.41 -14.67
N LYS A 208 10.18 30.49 -15.11
CA LYS A 208 9.45 31.72 -15.37
C LYS A 208 8.75 31.46 -16.71
N ASP A 209 7.42 31.58 -16.74
CA ASP A 209 6.62 31.90 -17.94
C ASP A 209 5.98 30.81 -18.82
N LYS A 210 5.78 29.57 -18.32
CA LYS A 210 4.66 28.73 -18.80
C LYS A 210 3.96 28.05 -17.62
N GLU A 211 2.92 28.73 -17.11
CA GLU A 211 2.29 28.50 -15.81
C GLU A 211 3.33 28.55 -14.69
N ALA A 212 3.47 29.70 -14.04
CA ALA A 212 3.81 29.67 -12.63
C ALA A 212 2.77 28.74 -11.97
N LYS A 213 3.14 27.46 -11.75
CA LYS A 213 2.45 26.52 -10.86
C LYS A 213 2.59 27.11 -9.45
N VAL A 214 1.97 28.27 -9.21
CA VAL A 214 1.70 28.78 -7.88
C VAL A 214 0.69 27.78 -7.33
N ASN A 215 1.21 26.69 -6.80
CA ASN A 215 0.37 25.72 -6.13
C ASN A 215 -0.08 26.41 -4.83
N ASN A 216 -1.38 26.68 -4.69
CA ASN A 216 -1.92 27.11 -3.42
C ASN A 216 -1.60 26.04 -2.38
N GLN A 217 -0.87 26.43 -1.35
CA GLN A 217 -0.59 25.59 -0.20
C GLN A 217 -1.71 25.79 0.81
N VAL A 218 -2.45 24.72 1.05
CA VAL A 218 -3.56 24.71 2.01
C VAL A 218 -3.12 23.89 3.22
N PRO A 219 -3.02 24.49 4.41
CA PRO A 219 -2.71 23.77 5.63
C PRO A 219 -3.73 22.67 5.92
N TYR A 220 -3.26 21.52 6.39
CA TYR A 220 -4.10 20.44 6.87
C TYR A 220 -3.63 19.88 8.20
N SER A 221 -4.58 19.33 8.96
CA SER A 221 -4.33 18.52 10.15
C SER A 221 -5.12 17.21 10.08
N ILE A 222 -4.60 16.15 10.68
CA ILE A 222 -5.27 14.86 10.77
C ILE A 222 -5.48 14.46 12.23
N ASN A 223 -6.74 14.29 12.61
CA ASN A 223 -7.16 13.66 13.86
C ASN A 223 -7.52 12.20 13.59
N LEU A 224 -6.72 11.28 14.14
CA LEU A 224 -7.01 9.85 14.07
C LEU A 224 -7.35 9.33 15.47
N ASN A 225 -8.61 8.94 15.67
CA ASN A 225 -9.10 8.37 16.94
C ASN A 225 -8.78 9.25 18.17
N GLY A 226 -8.94 10.57 18.05
CA GLY A 226 -8.66 11.52 19.13
C GLY A 226 -7.19 11.96 19.23
N THR A 227 -6.30 11.37 18.44
CA THR A 227 -4.89 11.77 18.38
C THR A 227 -4.67 12.74 17.22
N THR A 228 -4.41 14.00 17.54
CA THR A 228 -3.94 15.02 16.59
C THR A 228 -2.42 15.12 16.64
N THR A 229 -1.76 15.35 15.49
CA THR A 229 -0.38 15.83 15.51
C THR A 229 -0.37 17.33 15.24
N ASN A 230 0.41 18.07 16.03
CA ASN A 230 0.59 19.53 15.90
C ASN A 230 1.37 19.97 14.65
N ILE A 231 1.79 19.02 13.80
CA ILE A 231 2.57 19.34 12.60
C ILE A 231 1.61 19.81 11.51
N GLN A 232 1.65 21.12 11.20
CA GLN A 232 0.91 21.71 10.09
C GLN A 232 1.64 21.39 8.78
N SER A 233 1.08 20.45 8.02
CA SER A 233 1.50 20.15 6.66
C SER A 233 0.64 20.93 5.67
N ASN A 234 1.13 21.14 4.45
CA ASN A 234 0.34 21.79 3.40
C ASN A 234 0.03 20.81 2.27
N LEU A 235 -1.22 20.77 1.83
CA LEU A 235 -1.60 20.19 0.54
C LEU A 235 -1.36 21.23 -0.54
N ALA A 236 -0.66 20.84 -1.61
CA ALA A 236 -0.47 21.69 -2.78
C ALA A 236 -1.65 21.52 -3.73
N PHE A 237 -2.18 22.60 -4.32
CA PHE A 237 -3.22 22.52 -5.34
C PHE A 237 -2.92 23.47 -6.49
N SER A 238 -3.27 23.07 -7.72
CA SER A 238 -3.23 24.03 -8.83
C SER A 238 -4.21 25.19 -8.57
N ASN A 239 -3.93 26.33 -9.18
CA ASN A 239 -4.83 27.50 -9.15
C ASN A 239 -6.13 27.28 -9.95
N LYS A 240 -6.25 26.16 -10.67
CA LYS A 240 -7.43 25.83 -11.45
C LYS A 240 -8.60 25.57 -10.48
N PRO A 241 -9.80 26.11 -10.77
CA PRO A 241 -10.99 25.79 -10.00
C PRO A 241 -11.20 24.28 -9.94
N TRP A 242 -11.64 23.79 -8.78
CA TRP A 242 -12.11 22.43 -8.64
C TRP A 242 -13.56 22.40 -9.11
N THR A 243 -13.89 21.48 -10.01
CA THR A 243 -15.28 21.24 -10.44
C THR A 243 -16.12 20.58 -9.34
N ASN A 244 -15.46 19.85 -8.44
CA ASN A 244 -16.03 19.25 -7.25
C ASN A 244 -14.91 18.87 -6.26
N TYR A 245 -15.30 18.26 -5.13
CA TYR A 245 -14.39 17.83 -4.07
C TYR A 245 -13.56 16.57 -4.35
N LYS A 246 -13.65 15.94 -5.54
CA LYS A 246 -12.94 14.69 -5.88
C LYS A 246 -11.43 14.85 -5.80
N ASN A 247 -10.89 15.94 -6.34
CA ASN A 247 -9.44 16.20 -6.33
C ASN A 247 -8.93 16.40 -4.90
N LEU A 248 -9.67 17.15 -4.08
CA LEU A 248 -9.36 17.34 -2.66
C LEU A 248 -9.45 16.00 -1.91
N THR A 249 -10.53 15.25 -2.08
CA THR A 249 -10.71 13.94 -1.45
C THR A 249 -9.59 12.97 -1.79
N THR A 250 -9.14 12.96 -3.05
CA THR A 250 -8.02 12.12 -3.50
C THR A 250 -6.72 12.49 -2.76
N LYS A 251 -6.44 13.78 -2.59
CA LYS A 251 -5.25 14.23 -1.83
C LYS A 251 -5.36 13.92 -0.34
N VAL A 252 -6.54 14.13 0.27
CA VAL A 252 -6.80 13.77 1.67
C VAL A 252 -6.58 12.27 1.89
N LYS A 253 -7.15 11.41 1.03
CA LYS A 253 -6.92 9.95 1.11
C LYS A 253 -5.45 9.57 0.94
N SER A 254 -4.74 10.25 0.05
CA SER A 254 -3.31 10.04 -0.16
C SER A 254 -2.49 10.34 1.11
N VAL A 255 -2.72 11.48 1.77
CA VAL A 255 -2.00 11.83 3.00
C VAL A 255 -2.46 11.02 4.21
N LEU A 256 -3.72 10.60 4.28
CA LEU A 256 -4.17 9.63 5.28
C LEU A 256 -3.42 8.30 5.19
N LYS A 257 -3.19 7.83 3.96
CA LYS A 257 -2.44 6.60 3.72
C LYS A 257 -0.96 6.78 4.07
N SER A 258 -0.30 7.83 3.57
CA SER A 258 1.14 8.02 3.83
C SER A 258 1.43 8.40 5.27
N ASP A 259 0.66 9.34 5.82
CA ASP A 259 1.00 9.98 7.09
C ASP A 259 0.40 9.29 8.30
N ARG A 260 -0.63 8.47 8.09
CA ARG A 260 -1.32 7.73 9.15
C ARG A 260 -1.47 6.24 8.90
N GLY A 261 -1.07 5.74 7.72
CA GLY A 261 -1.23 4.34 7.38
C GLY A 261 -2.70 3.92 7.20
N VAL A 262 -3.62 4.88 7.04
CA VAL A 262 -5.05 4.62 6.89
C VAL A 262 -5.36 4.32 5.43
N SER A 263 -5.73 3.08 5.13
CA SER A 263 -6.07 2.63 3.78
C SER A 263 -7.54 2.90 3.44
N GLU A 264 -7.90 2.79 2.16
CA GLU A 264 -9.31 2.84 1.73
C GLU A 264 -10.15 1.73 2.39
N ARG A 265 -9.56 0.58 2.67
CA ARG A 265 -10.22 -0.50 3.41
C ARG A 265 -10.53 -0.06 4.84
N ASP A 266 -9.61 0.63 5.50
CA ASP A 266 -9.84 1.15 6.85
C ASP A 266 -10.96 2.20 6.84
N LEU A 267 -10.96 3.10 5.86
CA LEU A 267 -12.03 4.09 5.68
C LEU A 267 -13.40 3.44 5.48
N LYS A 268 -13.50 2.39 4.65
CA LYS A 268 -14.75 1.65 4.41
C LYS A 268 -15.39 1.10 5.70
N HIS A 269 -14.57 0.73 6.68
CA HIS A 269 -15.03 0.17 7.96
C HIS A 269 -14.99 1.20 9.11
N ALA A 270 -14.67 2.46 8.84
CA ALA A 270 -14.61 3.51 9.84
C ALA A 270 -16.02 3.92 10.30
N LYS A 271 -16.20 4.08 11.62
CA LYS A 271 -17.44 4.62 12.21
C LYS A 271 -17.71 6.06 11.76
N LYS A 272 -16.65 6.87 11.67
CA LYS A 272 -16.67 8.25 11.18
C LYS A 272 -15.42 8.48 10.33
N ALA A 273 -15.61 8.95 9.10
CA ALA A 273 -14.52 9.33 8.20
C ALA A 273 -14.99 10.49 7.33
N TYR A 274 -14.54 11.68 7.65
CA TYR A 274 -14.88 12.91 6.95
C TYR A 274 -13.71 13.88 7.03
N TYR A 275 -13.76 14.95 6.25
CA TYR A 275 -12.91 16.11 6.46
C TYR A 275 -13.76 17.38 6.38
N THR A 276 -13.33 18.42 7.09
CA THR A 276 -13.94 19.74 7.09
C THR A 276 -13.03 20.71 6.36
N VAL A 277 -13.59 21.39 5.36
CA VAL A 277 -12.95 22.51 4.66
C VAL A 277 -13.40 23.79 5.31
N TYR A 278 -12.44 24.60 5.77
CA TYR A 278 -12.68 25.94 6.28
C TYR A 278 -12.29 26.94 5.22
N PHE A 279 -13.21 27.82 4.85
CA PHE A 279 -13.01 28.85 3.84
C PHE A 279 -12.55 30.17 4.47
N LYS A 280 -11.85 31.00 3.70
CA LYS A 280 -11.36 32.32 4.15
C LYS A 280 -12.50 33.29 4.46
N ASN A 281 -13.67 33.11 3.83
CA ASN A 281 -14.88 33.89 4.09
C ASN A 281 -15.65 33.43 5.34
N GLY A 282 -15.11 32.51 6.14
CA GLY A 282 -15.77 31.99 7.35
C GLY A 282 -16.71 30.81 7.12
N GLY A 283 -17.01 30.46 5.86
CA GLY A 283 -17.80 29.28 5.54
C GLY A 283 -17.09 27.98 5.93
N LYS A 284 -17.86 26.91 6.17
CA LYS A 284 -17.33 25.55 6.39
C LYS A 284 -18.11 24.51 5.61
N ARG A 285 -17.45 23.42 5.24
CA ARG A 285 -18.10 22.28 4.56
C ARG A 285 -17.53 20.96 5.00
N VAL A 286 -18.40 20.01 5.33
CA VAL A 286 -18.04 18.65 5.73
C VAL A 286 -18.20 17.72 4.53
N ILE A 287 -17.18 16.91 4.24
CA ILE A 287 -17.17 15.94 3.16
C ILE A 287 -16.87 14.57 3.76
N HIS A 288 -17.75 13.60 3.52
CA HIS A 288 -17.58 12.22 3.96
C HIS A 288 -16.64 11.47 3.02
N LEU A 289 -15.59 10.84 3.57
CA LEU A 289 -14.58 10.10 2.81
C LEU A 289 -15.10 8.76 2.26
N ASN A 290 -16.20 8.27 2.83
CA ASN A 290 -16.86 7.01 2.46
C ASN A 290 -17.96 7.22 1.41
N SER A 291 -18.25 8.48 1.04
CA SER A 291 -19.23 8.79 0.01
C SER A 291 -18.58 8.83 -1.37
N ASN A 292 -19.27 8.30 -2.37
CA ASN A 292 -18.91 8.48 -3.79
C ASN A 292 -19.61 9.70 -4.41
N ILE A 293 -20.45 10.40 -3.64
CA ILE A 293 -21.22 11.56 -4.10
C ILE A 293 -20.43 12.83 -3.78
N TYR A 294 -19.81 13.40 -4.81
CA TYR A 294 -19.17 14.70 -4.72
C TYR A 294 -20.15 15.74 -5.25
N THR A 295 -20.64 16.60 -4.36
CA THR A 295 -21.48 17.73 -4.76
C THR A 295 -20.72 18.63 -5.73
N ALA A 296 -21.31 18.88 -6.90
CA ALA A 296 -20.76 19.80 -7.89
C ALA A 296 -20.84 21.22 -7.33
N ASN A 297 -19.69 21.76 -6.94
CA ASN A 297 -19.55 23.14 -6.52
C ASN A 297 -18.17 23.60 -6.97
N LEU A 298 -18.13 24.72 -7.67
CA LEU A 298 -16.87 25.32 -8.08
C LEU A 298 -16.17 25.86 -6.84
N VAL A 299 -15.02 25.30 -6.49
CA VAL A 299 -14.23 25.72 -5.32
C VAL A 299 -12.82 26.00 -5.77
N HIS A 300 -12.26 27.16 -5.42
CA HIS A 300 -10.85 27.42 -5.67
C HIS A 300 -10.01 27.14 -4.42
N ALA A 301 -8.84 26.53 -4.63
CA ALA A 301 -7.89 26.29 -3.55
C ALA A 301 -7.49 27.59 -2.82
N LYS A 302 -7.44 28.72 -3.53
CA LYS A 302 -7.12 30.04 -2.97
C LYS A 302 -8.12 30.51 -1.92
N ASP A 303 -9.35 30.01 -1.96
CA ASP A 303 -10.43 30.39 -1.04
C ASP A 303 -10.45 29.53 0.23
N VAL A 304 -9.65 28.45 0.25
CA VAL A 304 -9.53 27.55 1.40
C VAL A 304 -8.51 28.11 2.39
N LYS A 305 -8.92 28.18 3.66
CA LYS A 305 -8.08 28.59 4.79
C LYS A 305 -7.31 27.40 5.37
N ARG A 306 -8.01 26.29 5.65
CA ARG A 306 -7.42 25.05 6.17
C ARG A 306 -8.35 23.85 5.97
N ILE A 307 -7.80 22.66 6.12
CA ILE A 307 -8.52 21.38 6.08
C ILE A 307 -8.29 20.61 7.37
N GLU A 308 -9.35 20.09 7.97
CA GLU A 308 -9.27 19.20 9.13
C GLU A 308 -9.83 17.84 8.77
N VAL A 309 -9.03 16.79 8.90
CA VAL A 309 -9.38 15.39 8.59
C VAL A 309 -9.61 14.62 9.87
#